data_AF-A0A560HD62-F1
#
_entry.id   AF-A0A560HD62-F1
#
_cell.length_a   1.000
_cell.length_b   1.000
_cell.length_c   1.000
_cell.angle_alpha   90.00
_cell.angle_beta   90.00
_cell.angle_gamma   90.00
#
_symmetry.space_group_name_H-M   'P 1'
#
loop_
_entity.id
_entity.type
_entity.pdbx_description
1 polymer ?
#
loop_
_entity_poly.entity_id
_entity_poly.type
_entity_poly.pdbx_seq_one_letter_code
_entity_poly.pdbx_strand_id
1 'polypeptide(L)'
;MPRRVTPPPPLGRPGSRPKRAPARRRKGARISLTRAQLAGIVGLTAIVVLLGAYALGNRHPHKPAVATAPAPSAPAKTGPRPPGTPPIPPATPPEQHAEALTPPPPATLPKAEAPKAEPSKPETGKPGAAWRRNAVPAPQMAAPAPGAAHARIVLVIDDLGLDRPRSTRAVALPGPVTTAWLPYAHDLAEQTRAARAAGHELIVHVPMEPMGKADPGPGALTVNLSDEEIQRRLETDLASFDGYVGINNHMGSRFTANEGKLAVVLAELSRRGLMFLDSRTTPDTKGPELAARYHLPLVSRDVFLDDDQSPKAVQAMLAKVEEVARRHGTAVAIGHPHDVTLSALEHWLPTLAAKGFTLVPLTAAVPPTPGGS
;
A
#
# COMPACT_ATOMS: atom_id res chain seq x y z
N MET A 1 1.69 30.08 -65.65
CA MET A 1 2.96 29.82 -64.94
C MET A 1 2.91 28.41 -64.35
N PRO A 2 3.39 27.36 -65.04
CA PRO A 2 3.34 26.00 -64.51
C PRO A 2 4.56 25.73 -63.60
N ARG A 3 4.30 25.15 -62.42
CA ARG A 3 5.32 24.78 -61.42
C ARG A 3 6.17 23.61 -61.95
N ARG A 4 7.48 23.80 -62.02
CA ARG A 4 8.49 22.75 -62.28
C ARG A 4 8.45 21.71 -61.17
N VAL A 5 8.19 20.45 -61.54
CA VAL A 5 8.43 19.27 -60.70
C VAL A 5 9.86 18.80 -60.96
N THR A 6 10.69 18.77 -59.92
CA THR A 6 12.05 18.24 -59.96
C THR A 6 12.03 16.70 -59.85
N PRO A 7 12.82 15.95 -60.64
CA PRO A 7 12.90 14.50 -60.52
C PRO A 7 13.74 14.07 -59.30
N PRO A 8 13.49 12.87 -58.73
CA PRO A 8 14.26 12.34 -57.61
C PRO A 8 15.67 11.87 -58.04
N PRO A 9 16.64 11.82 -57.11
CA PRO A 9 18.02 11.43 -57.40
C PRO A 9 18.17 9.91 -57.65
N PRO A 10 19.23 9.48 -58.35
CA PRO A 10 19.43 8.08 -58.72
C PRO A 10 19.81 7.19 -57.54
N LEU A 11 19.30 5.95 -57.57
CA LEU A 11 19.60 4.88 -56.62
C LEU A 11 21.09 4.52 -56.63
N GLY A 12 21.73 4.63 -55.47
CA GLY A 12 23.13 4.28 -55.25
C GLY A 12 23.42 2.80 -55.47
N ARG A 13 24.59 2.51 -56.05
CA ARG A 13 25.12 1.16 -56.29
C ARG A 13 25.28 0.37 -54.98
N PRO A 14 25.13 -0.97 -55.00
CA PRO A 14 25.30 -1.80 -53.81
C PRO A 14 26.77 -1.76 -53.34
N GLY A 15 26.99 -1.18 -52.17
CA GLY A 15 28.28 -1.18 -51.49
C GLY A 15 28.71 -2.59 -51.10
N SER A 16 29.96 -2.91 -51.44
CA SER A 16 30.68 -4.12 -51.05
C SER A 16 30.62 -4.37 -49.53
N ARG A 17 30.23 -5.60 -49.15
CA ARG A 17 30.31 -6.10 -47.77
C ARG A 17 31.71 -5.88 -47.17
N PRO A 18 31.85 -5.33 -45.95
CA PRO A 18 33.13 -5.32 -45.27
C PRO A 18 33.50 -6.75 -44.86
N LYS A 19 34.75 -7.15 -45.15
CA LYS A 19 35.33 -8.42 -44.68
C LYS A 19 35.31 -8.44 -43.15
N ARG A 20 34.68 -9.48 -42.57
CA ARG A 20 34.78 -9.79 -41.14
C ARG A 20 36.24 -9.98 -40.75
N ALA A 21 36.72 -9.17 -39.81
CA ALA A 21 37.98 -9.43 -39.11
C ALA A 21 37.85 -10.75 -38.30
N PRO A 22 38.93 -11.54 -38.17
CA PRO A 22 38.87 -12.78 -37.41
C PRO A 22 38.65 -12.48 -35.92
N ALA A 23 37.73 -13.23 -35.31
CA ALA A 23 37.42 -13.15 -33.89
C ALA A 23 38.68 -13.44 -33.05
N ARG A 24 39.18 -12.40 -32.37
CA ARG A 24 40.29 -12.54 -31.43
C ARG A 24 39.77 -13.25 -30.19
N ARG A 25 40.09 -14.55 -30.08
CA ARG A 25 39.79 -15.42 -28.93
C ARG A 25 40.36 -14.76 -27.66
N ARG A 26 39.49 -14.17 -26.82
CA ARG A 26 39.89 -13.71 -25.48
C ARG A 26 40.28 -14.94 -24.66
N LYS A 27 41.58 -15.16 -24.49
CA LYS A 27 42.10 -16.10 -23.47
C LYS A 27 41.63 -15.57 -22.12
N GLY A 28 40.91 -16.39 -21.35
CA GLY A 28 40.49 -16.06 -19.99
C GLY A 28 41.72 -15.67 -19.15
N ALA A 29 41.67 -14.48 -18.54
CA ALA A 29 42.65 -14.10 -17.55
C ALA A 29 42.43 -14.99 -16.31
N ARG A 30 43.29 -15.99 -16.12
CA ARG A 30 43.41 -16.67 -14.83
C ARG A 30 44.02 -15.66 -13.86
N ILE A 31 43.20 -15.15 -12.95
CA ILE A 31 43.69 -14.34 -11.83
C ILE A 31 44.40 -15.31 -10.89
N SER A 32 45.74 -15.36 -10.96
CA SER A 32 46.55 -16.07 -9.99
C SER A 32 46.72 -15.18 -8.75
N LEU A 33 45.96 -15.48 -7.70
CA LEU A 33 46.15 -14.86 -6.38
C LEU A 33 47.50 -15.30 -5.81
N THR A 34 48.31 -14.34 -5.37
CA THR A 34 49.58 -14.64 -4.68
C THR A 34 49.31 -15.28 -3.32
N ARG A 35 50.27 -16.05 -2.78
CA ARG A 35 50.14 -16.68 -1.44
C ARG A 35 49.81 -15.66 -0.33
N ALA A 36 50.25 -14.40 -0.49
CA ALA A 36 49.91 -13.30 0.42
C ALA A 36 48.43 -12.87 0.34
N GLN A 37 47.84 -12.85 -0.87
CA GLN A 37 46.43 -12.52 -1.04
C GLN A 37 45.51 -13.65 -0.55
N LEU A 38 45.94 -14.91 -0.70
CA LEU A 38 45.21 -16.07 -0.15
C LEU A 38 45.26 -16.07 1.39
N ALA A 39 46.40 -15.72 2.00
CA ALA A 39 46.53 -15.57 3.45
C ALA A 39 45.64 -14.44 4.00
N GLY A 40 45.52 -13.33 3.27
CA GLY A 40 44.63 -12.22 3.63
C GLY A 40 43.14 -12.61 3.64
N ILE A 41 42.69 -13.41 2.66
CA ILE A 41 41.31 -13.89 2.59
C ILE A 41 41.02 -14.88 3.72
N VAL A 42 41.93 -15.82 4.00
CA VAL A 42 41.78 -16.79 5.11
C VAL A 42 41.75 -16.06 6.46
N GLY A 43 42.61 -15.06 6.65
CA GLY A 43 42.62 -14.23 7.86
C GLY A 43 41.31 -13.47 8.07
N LEU A 44 40.74 -12.88 7.02
CA LEU A 44 39.47 -12.15 7.11
C LEU A 44 38.29 -13.09 7.43
N THR A 45 38.25 -14.28 6.84
CA THR A 45 37.23 -15.29 7.18
C THR A 45 37.35 -15.80 8.61
N ALA A 46 38.57 -15.98 9.13
CA ALA A 46 38.77 -16.41 10.52
C ALA A 46 38.28 -15.35 11.52
N ILE A 47 38.48 -14.05 11.23
CA ILE A 47 38.01 -12.95 12.06
C ILE A 47 36.47 -12.87 12.06
N VAL A 48 35.81 -13.04 10.91
CA VAL A 48 34.34 -13.05 10.82
C VAL A 48 33.73 -14.23 11.58
N VAL A 49 34.35 -15.42 11.51
CA VAL A 49 33.90 -16.60 12.27
C VAL A 49 34.11 -16.39 13.78
N LEU A 50 35.24 -15.81 14.20
CA LEU A 50 35.50 -15.49 15.62
C LEU A 50 34.53 -14.43 16.16
N LEU A 51 34.22 -13.38 15.39
CA LEU A 51 33.23 -12.38 15.76
C LEU A 51 31.80 -12.95 15.82
N GLY A 52 31.45 -13.84 14.87
CA GLY A 52 30.18 -14.56 14.87
C GLY A 52 30.02 -15.48 16.08
N ALA A 53 31.08 -16.22 16.45
CA ALA A 53 31.09 -17.09 17.62
C ALA A 53 31.02 -16.30 18.94
N TYR A 54 31.69 -15.15 19.04
CA TYR A 54 31.59 -14.26 20.20
C TYR A 54 30.18 -13.67 20.38
N ALA A 55 29.52 -13.28 19.29
CA ALA A 55 28.15 -12.78 19.31
C ALA A 55 27.11 -13.87 19.65
N LEU A 56 27.40 -15.15 19.38
CA LEU A 56 26.54 -16.27 19.72
C LEU A 56 26.76 -16.78 21.16
N GLY A 57 27.99 -16.66 21.69
CA GLY A 57 28.36 -17.09 23.04
C GLY A 57 27.89 -16.16 24.18
N ASN A 58 27.62 -14.87 23.88
CA ASN A 58 27.19 -13.89 24.88
C ASN A 58 25.67 -13.78 25.07
N ARG A 59 24.88 -14.75 24.58
CA ARG A 59 23.44 -14.82 24.86
C ARG A 59 23.19 -15.62 26.13
N HIS A 60 23.07 -14.93 27.26
CA HIS A 60 22.61 -15.55 28.50
C HIS A 60 21.14 -16.01 28.38
N PRO A 61 20.78 -17.23 28.83
CA PRO A 61 19.40 -17.68 28.85
C PRO A 61 18.63 -16.94 29.95
N HIS A 62 17.59 -16.19 29.56
CA HIS A 62 16.59 -15.70 30.51
C HIS A 62 15.78 -16.90 31.05
N LYS A 63 15.95 -17.20 32.34
CA LYS A 63 15.03 -18.08 33.09
C LYS A 63 13.64 -17.43 33.18
N PRO A 64 12.54 -18.18 33.02
CA PRO A 64 11.21 -17.67 33.32
C PRO A 64 11.05 -17.56 34.84
N ALA A 65 10.72 -16.37 35.33
CA ALA A 65 10.36 -16.16 36.73
C ALA A 65 8.88 -16.55 36.93
N VAL A 66 8.67 -17.58 37.75
CA VAL A 66 7.38 -17.96 38.31
C VAL A 66 7.01 -16.93 39.38
N ALA A 67 5.84 -16.28 39.22
CA ALA A 67 5.30 -15.39 40.23
C ALA A 67 4.48 -16.20 41.25
N THR A 68 5.05 -16.40 42.45
CA THR A 68 4.33 -16.81 43.65
C THR A 68 3.75 -15.57 44.36
N ALA A 69 2.46 -15.63 44.71
CA ALA A 69 1.80 -14.62 45.53
C ALA A 69 2.25 -14.70 47.00
N PRO A 70 2.26 -13.57 47.75
CA PRO A 70 2.14 -13.60 49.19
C PRO A 70 0.86 -12.91 49.67
N ALA A 71 0.22 -13.52 50.67
CA ALA A 71 -0.83 -12.96 51.52
C ALA A 71 -0.23 -12.43 52.86
N PRO A 72 -1.01 -11.86 53.79
CA PRO A 72 -0.94 -10.45 54.19
C PRO A 72 -0.22 -10.20 55.53
N SER A 73 0.14 -8.95 55.80
CA SER A 73 0.53 -8.49 57.14
C SER A 73 0.12 -7.03 57.36
N ALA A 74 -0.57 -6.77 58.47
CA ALA A 74 -0.92 -5.47 59.02
C ALA A 74 -0.23 -5.30 60.40
N PRO A 75 -0.36 -4.17 61.12
CA PRO A 75 -0.15 -2.76 60.72
C PRO A 75 0.80 -2.04 61.72
N ALA A 76 1.34 -0.85 61.37
CA ALA A 76 1.58 0.23 62.36
C ALA A 76 2.28 1.50 61.80
N LYS A 77 1.65 2.62 62.16
CA LYS A 77 2.18 3.95 62.54
C LYS A 77 2.34 5.05 61.48
N THR A 78 1.53 6.07 61.76
CA THR A 78 1.30 7.39 61.16
C THR A 78 2.41 8.40 61.48
N GLY A 79 2.74 9.23 60.49
CA GLY A 79 3.49 10.50 60.60
C GLY A 79 3.10 11.44 59.44
N PRO A 80 3.20 12.78 59.59
CA PRO A 80 2.25 13.71 58.98
C PRO A 80 2.56 14.13 57.54
N ARG A 81 1.47 14.34 56.78
CA ARG A 81 1.40 14.77 55.37
C ARG A 81 1.35 16.31 55.27
N PRO A 82 2.08 16.95 54.34
CA PRO A 82 1.91 18.38 54.05
C PRO A 82 0.62 18.67 53.24
N PRO A 83 0.04 19.87 53.38
CA PRO A 83 -1.32 20.18 52.95
C PRO A 83 -1.49 20.30 51.43
N GLY A 84 -2.69 19.95 50.96
CA GLY A 84 -3.07 19.80 49.57
C GLY A 84 -3.42 21.09 48.83
N THR A 85 -3.32 20.99 47.51
CA THR A 85 -3.86 21.92 46.52
C THR A 85 -5.36 21.61 46.31
N PRO A 86 -6.25 22.63 46.22
CA PRO A 86 -7.68 22.40 46.10
C PRO A 86 -8.09 21.82 44.72
N PRO A 87 -9.20 21.05 44.66
CA PRO A 87 -9.69 20.44 43.43
C PRO A 87 -10.37 21.47 42.51
N ILE A 88 -10.10 21.34 41.20
CA ILE A 88 -10.79 22.05 40.12
C ILE A 88 -12.19 21.44 39.95
N PRO A 89 -13.28 22.23 39.90
CA PRO A 89 -14.64 21.72 39.72
C PRO A 89 -14.90 21.21 38.29
N PRO A 90 -15.84 20.26 38.10
CA PRO A 90 -16.19 19.73 36.78
C PRO A 90 -16.91 20.78 35.93
N ALA A 91 -16.51 20.90 34.67
CA ALA A 91 -17.16 21.76 33.69
C ALA A 91 -18.51 21.17 33.23
N THR A 92 -19.55 21.96 33.41
CA THR A 92 -20.92 21.74 32.91
C THR A 92 -20.98 21.96 31.38
N PRO A 93 -21.87 21.26 30.64
CA PRO A 93 -22.01 21.42 29.19
C PRO A 93 -22.60 22.79 28.82
N PRO A 94 -22.20 23.45 27.73
CA PRO A 94 -22.88 24.67 27.29
C PRO A 94 -24.22 24.35 26.64
N GLU A 95 -25.26 25.00 27.16
CA GLU A 95 -26.56 25.17 26.54
C GLU A 95 -26.49 25.95 25.21
N GLN A 96 -27.53 25.71 24.42
CA GLN A 96 -27.79 26.20 23.09
C GLN A 96 -28.00 27.71 23.05
N HIS A 97 -27.30 28.40 22.15
CA HIS A 97 -27.74 29.68 21.62
C HIS A 97 -28.00 29.50 20.11
N ALA A 98 -29.29 29.53 19.76
CA ALA A 98 -29.75 29.66 18.38
C ALA A 98 -29.58 31.12 17.96
N GLU A 99 -28.71 31.36 16.98
CA GLU A 99 -28.71 32.60 16.22
C GLU A 99 -28.83 32.25 14.73
N ALA A 100 -29.92 32.70 14.14
CA ALA A 100 -30.29 32.44 12.76
C ALA A 100 -29.35 33.19 11.81
N LEU A 101 -28.54 32.44 11.05
CA LEU A 101 -27.84 32.97 9.89
C LEU A 101 -28.55 32.47 8.63
N THR A 102 -29.02 33.44 7.85
CA THR A 102 -29.66 33.26 6.55
C THR A 102 -28.65 32.74 5.51
N PRO A 103 -29.06 31.84 4.60
CA PRO A 103 -28.18 31.33 3.56
C PRO A 103 -27.98 32.38 2.44
N PRO A 104 -26.75 32.57 1.91
CA PRO A 104 -26.54 33.38 0.72
C PRO A 104 -27.07 32.67 -0.55
N PRO A 105 -27.43 33.43 -1.61
CA PRO A 105 -28.02 32.89 -2.82
C PRO A 105 -27.01 32.05 -3.64
N PRO A 106 -27.48 31.08 -4.43
CA PRO A 106 -26.61 30.15 -5.15
C PRO A 106 -25.88 30.85 -6.30
N ALA A 107 -24.55 30.77 -6.30
CA ALA A 107 -23.71 31.15 -7.42
C ALA A 107 -23.85 30.12 -8.55
N THR A 108 -24.26 30.59 -9.73
CA THR A 108 -24.33 29.84 -10.97
C THR A 108 -22.92 29.56 -11.52
N LEU A 109 -22.49 28.30 -11.46
CA LEU A 109 -21.28 27.84 -12.14
C LEU A 109 -21.58 27.56 -13.63
N PRO A 110 -20.72 28.01 -14.56
CA PRO A 110 -20.89 27.72 -15.99
C PRO A 110 -20.65 26.24 -16.28
N LYS A 111 -21.55 25.66 -17.07
CA LYS A 111 -21.55 24.28 -17.56
C LYS A 111 -20.34 24.06 -18.49
N ALA A 112 -19.31 23.38 -17.98
CA ALA A 112 -18.24 22.84 -18.82
C ALA A 112 -18.73 21.53 -19.46
N GLU A 113 -18.86 21.53 -20.79
CA GLU A 113 -19.12 20.34 -21.60
C GLU A 113 -17.92 19.39 -21.54
N ALA A 114 -18.09 18.26 -20.85
CA ALA A 114 -17.15 17.15 -20.90
C ALA A 114 -17.27 16.43 -22.26
N PRO A 115 -16.16 16.03 -22.91
CA PRO A 115 -16.21 15.22 -24.12
C PRO A 115 -16.86 13.87 -23.81
N LYS A 116 -17.90 13.55 -24.57
CA LYS A 116 -18.67 12.30 -24.50
C LYS A 116 -17.80 11.14 -24.98
N ALA A 117 -17.03 10.52 -24.09
CA ALA A 117 -16.46 9.21 -24.34
C ALA A 117 -17.58 8.17 -24.14
N GLU A 118 -18.03 7.57 -25.24
CA GLU A 118 -19.00 6.47 -25.20
C GLU A 118 -18.45 5.29 -24.39
N PRO A 119 -19.25 4.67 -23.50
CA PRO A 119 -18.84 3.47 -22.81
C PRO A 119 -18.73 2.33 -23.83
N SER A 120 -17.50 1.99 -24.20
CA SER A 120 -17.21 0.81 -25.01
C SER A 120 -17.69 -0.45 -24.27
N LYS A 121 -18.55 -1.23 -24.94
CA LYS A 121 -19.08 -2.52 -24.48
C LYS A 121 -18.00 -3.40 -23.83
N PRO A 122 -18.33 -4.18 -22.79
CA PRO A 122 -17.37 -5.04 -22.13
C PRO A 122 -16.91 -6.13 -23.11
N GLU A 123 -15.63 -6.09 -23.48
CA GLU A 123 -14.95 -7.26 -24.04
C GLU A 123 -14.96 -8.37 -22.99
N THR A 124 -15.66 -9.45 -23.31
CA THR A 124 -15.63 -10.74 -22.60
C THR A 124 -14.27 -11.40 -22.81
N GLY A 125 -13.21 -10.80 -22.28
CA GLY A 125 -11.83 -11.29 -22.38
C GLY A 125 -11.37 -11.96 -21.09
N LYS A 126 -11.01 -13.25 -21.19
CA LYS A 126 -10.26 -14.14 -20.26
C LYS A 126 -10.40 -13.89 -18.75
N PRO A 127 -10.77 -14.92 -17.93
CA PRO A 127 -10.62 -14.88 -16.48
C PRO A 127 -9.16 -14.50 -16.15
N GLY A 128 -8.94 -13.35 -15.53
CA GLY A 128 -7.58 -12.81 -15.26
C GLY A 128 -7.39 -11.31 -15.50
N ALA A 129 -8.36 -10.62 -16.12
CA ALA A 129 -8.23 -9.19 -16.45
C ALA A 129 -9.17 -8.24 -15.69
N ALA A 130 -9.94 -8.69 -14.68
CA ALA A 130 -10.89 -7.81 -13.98
C ALA A 130 -10.18 -6.63 -13.30
N TRP A 131 -9.05 -6.89 -12.64
CA TRP A 131 -8.21 -5.84 -12.05
C TRP A 131 -7.70 -4.86 -13.11
N ARG A 132 -7.36 -5.32 -14.31
CA ARG A 132 -6.90 -4.45 -15.42
C ARG A 132 -8.01 -3.60 -16.01
N ARG A 133 -9.22 -4.18 -16.19
CA ARG A 133 -10.39 -3.45 -16.70
C ARG A 133 -10.78 -2.31 -15.77
N ASN A 134 -10.65 -2.54 -14.46
CA ASN A 134 -11.00 -1.56 -13.44
C ASN A 134 -9.81 -0.67 -13.05
N ALA A 135 -8.60 -0.89 -13.59
CA ALA A 135 -7.43 -0.11 -13.20
C ALA A 135 -7.62 1.38 -13.54
N VAL A 136 -7.21 2.26 -12.62
CA VAL A 136 -7.11 3.68 -12.93
C VAL A 136 -5.81 3.91 -13.72
N PRO A 137 -5.83 4.69 -14.82
CA PRO A 137 -4.61 5.01 -15.54
C PRO A 137 -3.63 5.77 -14.64
N ALA A 138 -2.38 5.31 -14.57
CA ALA A 138 -1.33 6.09 -13.93
C ALA A 138 -1.11 7.40 -14.72
N PRO A 139 -0.90 8.54 -14.05
CA PRO A 139 -0.53 9.79 -14.72
C PRO A 139 0.69 9.57 -15.62
N GLN A 140 0.61 10.06 -16.86
CA GLN A 140 1.74 9.99 -17.79
C GLN A 140 2.90 10.79 -17.21
N MET A 141 4.02 10.11 -16.99
CA MET A 141 5.22 10.76 -16.47
C MET A 141 5.80 11.70 -17.53
N ALA A 142 6.10 12.95 -17.13
CA ALA A 142 7.07 13.74 -17.85
C ALA A 142 8.44 13.04 -17.75
N ALA A 143 9.22 13.03 -18.84
CA ALA A 143 10.54 12.44 -18.82
C ALA A 143 11.40 13.11 -17.73
N PRO A 144 12.13 12.35 -16.89
CA PRO A 144 13.00 12.94 -15.90
C PRO A 144 14.01 13.87 -16.54
N ALA A 145 14.33 14.95 -15.82
CA ALA A 145 15.59 15.65 -16.06
C ALA A 145 16.74 14.62 -15.97
N PRO A 146 17.73 14.66 -16.89
CA PRO A 146 18.84 13.72 -16.87
C PRO A 146 19.51 13.66 -15.49
N GLY A 147 19.48 12.48 -14.86
CA GLY A 147 20.07 12.24 -13.53
C GLY A 147 19.11 12.26 -12.33
N ALA A 148 17.84 12.64 -12.52
CA ALA A 148 16.82 12.51 -11.48
C ALA A 148 16.16 11.13 -11.52
N ALA A 149 16.31 10.34 -10.45
CA ALA A 149 15.53 9.10 -10.29
C ALA A 149 14.10 9.47 -9.87
N HIS A 150 13.13 9.31 -10.78
CA HIS A 150 11.72 9.44 -10.43
C HIS A 150 11.25 8.19 -9.70
N ALA A 151 10.73 8.40 -8.49
CA ALA A 151 10.17 7.35 -7.68
C ALA A 151 8.64 7.46 -7.63
N ARG A 152 7.98 6.31 -7.58
CA ARG A 152 6.53 6.23 -7.52
C ARG A 152 6.06 6.08 -6.08
N ILE A 153 4.91 6.63 -5.76
CA ILE A 153 4.25 6.45 -4.47
C ILE A 153 2.84 5.96 -4.76
N VAL A 154 2.45 4.87 -4.12
CA VAL A 154 1.06 4.43 -4.00
C VAL A 154 0.58 4.83 -2.63
N LEU A 155 -0.58 5.49 -2.57
CA LEU A 155 -1.27 5.79 -1.32
C LEU A 155 -2.61 5.04 -1.30
N VAL A 156 -2.83 4.29 -0.23
CA VAL A 156 -4.10 3.63 0.06
C VAL A 156 -4.71 4.23 1.33
N ILE A 157 -6.00 4.55 1.30
CA ILE A 157 -6.76 4.93 2.48
C ILE A 157 -7.77 3.83 2.80
N ASP A 158 -7.53 3.16 3.92
CA ASP A 158 -8.35 2.07 4.45
C ASP A 158 -9.58 2.59 5.22
N ASP A 159 -10.45 1.70 5.68
CA ASP A 159 -11.62 2.00 6.53
C ASP A 159 -12.63 3.04 6.01
N LEU A 160 -12.75 3.19 4.69
CA LEU A 160 -13.77 4.09 4.14
C LEU A 160 -15.17 3.47 4.19
N GLY A 161 -16.18 4.34 4.24
CA GLY A 161 -17.59 4.00 4.08
C GLY A 161 -18.45 4.30 5.31
N LEU A 162 -17.99 3.93 6.50
CA LEU A 162 -18.78 4.10 7.74
C LEU A 162 -18.84 5.58 8.17
N ASP A 163 -17.69 6.24 8.24
CA ASP A 163 -17.60 7.67 8.56
C ASP A 163 -17.70 8.49 7.27
N ARG A 164 -18.91 8.97 6.96
CA ARG A 164 -19.19 9.71 5.71
C ARG A 164 -18.42 11.02 5.57
N PRO A 165 -18.34 11.89 6.59
CA PRO A 165 -17.52 13.09 6.51
C PRO A 165 -16.06 12.78 6.17
N ARG A 166 -15.44 11.80 6.86
CA ARG A 166 -14.05 11.45 6.62
C ARG A 166 -13.83 10.72 5.29
N SER A 167 -14.77 9.88 4.87
CA SER A 167 -14.73 9.24 3.54
C SER A 167 -14.82 10.29 2.41
N THR A 168 -15.69 11.29 2.57
CA THR A 168 -15.81 12.40 1.61
C THR A 168 -14.52 13.22 1.54
N ARG A 169 -13.89 13.47 2.69
CA ARG A 169 -12.61 14.17 2.77
C ARG A 169 -11.47 13.37 2.14
N ALA A 170 -11.44 12.04 2.33
CA ALA A 170 -10.49 11.16 1.65
C ALA A 170 -10.68 11.16 0.12
N VAL A 171 -11.93 11.17 -0.36
CA VAL A 171 -12.28 11.28 -1.79
C VAL A 171 -11.95 12.65 -2.39
N ALA A 172 -11.75 13.68 -1.57
CA ALA A 172 -11.31 15.00 -2.03
C ALA A 172 -9.79 15.14 -2.16
N LEU A 173 -9.01 14.12 -1.75
CA LEU A 173 -7.55 14.16 -1.87
C LEU A 173 -7.11 14.22 -3.34
N PRO A 174 -6.06 15.00 -3.68
CA PRO A 174 -5.63 15.13 -5.06
C PRO A 174 -4.92 13.87 -5.58
N GLY A 175 -5.21 13.51 -6.84
CA GLY A 175 -4.50 12.47 -7.58
C GLY A 175 -5.06 11.04 -7.36
N PRO A 176 -4.44 10.02 -7.99
CA PRO A 176 -4.99 8.67 -8.03
C PRO A 176 -4.71 7.89 -6.73
N VAL A 177 -5.32 8.31 -5.62
CA VAL A 177 -5.35 7.54 -4.37
C VAL A 177 -6.15 6.24 -4.57
N THR A 178 -5.71 5.15 -3.96
CA THR A 178 -6.51 3.92 -3.86
C THR A 178 -7.35 3.99 -2.59
N THR A 179 -8.65 3.75 -2.71
CA THR A 179 -9.61 3.83 -1.61
C THR A 179 -10.13 2.43 -1.28
N ALA A 180 -9.98 2.02 -0.02
CA ALA A 180 -10.42 0.71 0.45
C ALA A 180 -11.69 0.84 1.30
N TRP A 181 -12.74 0.12 0.89
CA TRP A 181 -14.08 0.30 1.43
C TRP A 181 -14.51 -0.91 2.24
N LEU A 182 -14.96 -0.67 3.47
CA LEU A 182 -15.52 -1.73 4.32
C LEU A 182 -16.84 -2.22 3.69
N PRO A 183 -16.98 -3.51 3.37
CA PRO A 183 -18.08 -4.04 2.56
C PRO A 183 -19.45 -3.94 3.23
N TYR A 184 -19.47 -3.77 4.55
CA TYR A 184 -20.69 -3.64 5.34
C TYR A 184 -21.11 -2.18 5.60
N ALA A 185 -20.44 -1.20 4.99
CA ALA A 185 -20.88 0.19 5.06
C ALA A 185 -22.13 0.45 4.20
N HIS A 186 -22.92 1.45 4.59
CA HIS A 186 -24.11 1.85 3.84
C HIS A 186 -23.76 2.67 2.59
N ASP A 187 -24.69 2.74 1.64
CA ASP A 187 -24.64 3.49 0.36
C ASP A 187 -23.29 3.46 -0.37
N LEU A 188 -22.59 2.31 -0.33
CA LEU A 188 -21.28 2.14 -0.96
C LEU A 188 -21.31 2.44 -2.47
N ALA A 189 -22.39 2.10 -3.17
CA ALA A 189 -22.54 2.41 -4.59
C ALA A 189 -22.44 3.92 -4.90
N GLU A 190 -22.99 4.77 -4.02
CA GLU A 190 -22.88 6.23 -4.19
C GLU A 190 -21.46 6.71 -3.90
N GLN A 191 -20.90 6.28 -2.75
CA GLN A 191 -19.59 6.71 -2.28
C GLN A 191 -18.47 6.32 -3.24
N THR A 192 -18.48 5.07 -3.68
CA THR A 192 -17.45 4.50 -4.57
C THR A 192 -17.54 5.09 -5.98
N ARG A 193 -18.76 5.40 -6.46
CA ARG A 193 -18.94 6.15 -7.72
C ARG A 193 -18.38 7.57 -7.62
N ALA A 194 -18.56 8.25 -6.49
CA ALA A 194 -17.96 9.56 -6.27
C ALA A 194 -16.42 9.47 -6.24
N ALA A 195 -15.85 8.47 -5.55
CA ALA A 195 -14.42 8.21 -5.53
C ALA A 195 -13.86 7.94 -6.94
N ARG A 196 -14.54 7.11 -7.73
CA ARG A 196 -14.18 6.86 -9.14
C ARG A 196 -14.23 8.12 -9.99
N ALA A 197 -15.28 8.93 -9.84
CA ALA A 197 -15.41 10.19 -10.56
C ALA A 197 -14.30 11.20 -10.19
N ALA A 198 -13.78 11.14 -8.96
CA ALA A 198 -12.62 11.90 -8.51
C ALA A 198 -11.27 11.35 -9.02
N GLY A 199 -11.27 10.22 -9.73
CA GLY A 199 -10.06 9.60 -10.29
C GLY A 199 -9.37 8.62 -9.35
N HIS A 200 -10.05 8.15 -8.31
CA HIS A 200 -9.52 7.17 -7.36
C HIS A 200 -9.72 5.73 -7.83
N GLU A 201 -8.76 4.87 -7.46
CA GLU A 201 -8.87 3.43 -7.63
C GLU A 201 -9.61 2.82 -6.43
N LEU A 202 -10.36 1.74 -6.63
CA LEU A 202 -11.17 1.13 -5.58
C LEU A 202 -10.69 -0.29 -5.26
N ILE A 203 -10.68 -0.65 -3.97
CA ILE A 203 -10.54 -2.02 -3.49
C ILE A 203 -11.56 -2.31 -2.38
N VAL A 204 -11.93 -3.58 -2.19
CA VAL A 204 -12.76 -4.01 -1.06
C VAL A 204 -11.85 -4.24 0.15
N HIS A 205 -12.20 -3.67 1.30
CA HIS A 205 -11.45 -3.81 2.55
C HIS A 205 -12.06 -4.91 3.41
N VAL A 206 -11.62 -6.15 3.19
CA VAL A 206 -12.29 -7.35 3.71
C VAL A 206 -11.96 -7.57 5.19
N PRO A 207 -12.97 -7.65 6.09
CA PRO A 207 -12.76 -7.90 7.51
C PRO A 207 -12.19 -9.30 7.76
N MET A 208 -11.06 -9.37 8.45
CA MET A 208 -10.36 -10.64 8.72
C MET A 208 -9.89 -10.73 10.18
N GLU A 209 -9.90 -11.94 10.74
CA GLU A 209 -9.56 -12.19 12.14
C GLU A 209 -8.13 -11.72 12.52
N PRO A 210 -7.98 -10.84 13.52
CA PRO A 210 -6.69 -10.44 14.07
C PRO A 210 -6.19 -11.44 15.12
N MET A 211 -4.93 -11.30 15.46
CA MET A 211 -4.44 -11.76 16.76
C MET A 211 -5.08 -10.91 17.87
N GLY A 212 -5.55 -11.55 18.93
CA GLY A 212 -6.19 -10.86 20.06
C GLY A 212 -7.71 -10.93 20.02
N LYS A 213 -8.38 -9.90 20.58
CA LYS A 213 -9.83 -9.88 20.80
C LYS A 213 -10.56 -8.75 20.04
N ALA A 214 -9.85 -8.01 19.19
CA ALA A 214 -10.48 -6.95 18.41
C ALA A 214 -11.51 -7.55 17.44
N ASP A 215 -12.65 -6.88 17.30
CA ASP A 215 -13.72 -7.28 16.39
C ASP A 215 -13.52 -6.58 15.03
N PRO A 216 -13.30 -7.33 13.93
CA PRO A 216 -13.15 -6.76 12.59
C PRO A 216 -14.48 -6.27 11.99
N GLY A 217 -15.61 -6.55 12.64
CA GLY A 217 -16.93 -6.17 12.18
C GLY A 217 -17.70 -7.27 11.45
N PRO A 218 -18.89 -6.94 10.93
CA PRO A 218 -19.79 -7.88 10.28
C PRO A 218 -19.13 -8.62 9.11
N GLY A 219 -19.42 -9.91 8.98
CA GLY A 219 -18.91 -10.71 7.86
C GLY A 219 -17.44 -11.13 7.98
N ALA A 220 -16.76 -10.82 9.09
CA ALA A 220 -15.35 -11.14 9.26
C ALA A 220 -15.00 -12.60 8.92
N LEU A 221 -13.94 -12.78 8.15
CA LEU A 221 -13.36 -14.08 7.84
C LEU A 221 -12.50 -14.54 9.03
N THR A 222 -12.84 -15.68 9.63
CA THR A 222 -12.11 -16.23 10.78
C THR A 222 -11.59 -17.62 10.48
N VAL A 223 -10.50 -18.02 11.14
CA VAL A 223 -9.81 -19.29 10.87
C VAL A 223 -10.61 -20.52 11.29
N ASN A 224 -11.66 -20.32 12.09
CA ASN A 224 -12.55 -21.38 12.56
C ASN A 224 -13.74 -21.62 11.60
N LEU A 225 -13.96 -20.76 10.60
CA LEU A 225 -14.99 -20.96 9.60
C LEU A 225 -14.63 -22.13 8.68
N SER A 226 -15.65 -22.81 8.14
CA SER A 226 -15.43 -23.73 7.01
C SER A 226 -15.02 -22.95 5.76
N ASP A 227 -14.41 -23.65 4.79
CA ASP A 227 -13.95 -23.01 3.57
C ASP A 227 -15.14 -22.48 2.74
N GLU A 228 -16.28 -23.19 2.77
CA GLU A 228 -17.52 -22.76 2.13
C GLU A 228 -18.08 -21.48 2.76
N GLU A 229 -18.01 -21.35 4.09
CA GLU A 229 -18.46 -20.14 4.76
C GLU A 229 -17.53 -18.95 4.51
N ILE A 230 -16.22 -19.18 4.39
CA ILE A 230 -15.27 -18.15 3.95
C ILE A 230 -15.61 -17.69 2.53
N GLN A 231 -15.86 -18.62 1.61
CA GLN A 231 -16.27 -18.28 0.25
C GLN A 231 -17.57 -17.47 0.24
N ARG A 232 -18.62 -17.93 0.94
CA ARG A 232 -19.90 -17.21 1.01
C ARG A 232 -19.77 -15.77 1.54
N ARG A 233 -18.99 -15.57 2.60
CA ARG A 233 -18.75 -14.23 3.15
C ARG A 233 -17.96 -13.36 2.19
N LEU A 234 -16.88 -13.90 1.62
CA LEU A 234 -16.09 -13.18 0.61
C LEU A 234 -16.95 -12.81 -0.60
N GLU A 235 -17.83 -13.69 -1.07
CA GLU A 235 -18.76 -13.38 -2.17
C GLU A 235 -19.73 -12.25 -1.81
N THR A 236 -20.21 -12.24 -0.57
CA THR A 236 -21.06 -11.15 -0.06
C THR A 236 -20.29 -9.84 -0.03
N ASP A 237 -19.06 -9.85 0.48
CA ASP A 237 -18.20 -8.66 0.54
C ASP A 237 -17.88 -8.13 -0.86
N LEU A 238 -17.57 -9.02 -1.80
CA LEU A 238 -17.29 -8.68 -3.21
C LEU A 238 -18.54 -8.21 -3.97
N ALA A 239 -19.74 -8.47 -3.47
CA ALA A 239 -21.00 -8.00 -4.05
C ALA A 239 -21.44 -6.62 -3.51
N SER A 240 -20.71 -6.05 -2.55
CA SER A 240 -21.08 -4.79 -1.88
C SER A 240 -21.07 -3.55 -2.78
N PHE A 241 -20.20 -3.53 -3.80
CA PHE A 241 -20.14 -2.50 -4.84
C PHE A 241 -19.35 -3.01 -6.05
N ASP A 242 -19.35 -2.28 -7.17
CA ASP A 242 -18.66 -2.68 -8.40
C ASP A 242 -17.42 -1.84 -8.70
N GLY A 243 -16.63 -2.29 -9.67
CA GLY A 243 -15.53 -1.50 -10.22
C GLY A 243 -14.31 -1.46 -9.32
N TYR A 244 -14.10 -2.41 -8.40
CA TYR A 244 -12.83 -2.55 -7.68
C TYR A 244 -11.80 -3.37 -8.48
N VAL A 245 -10.52 -3.14 -8.19
CA VAL A 245 -9.42 -3.90 -8.83
C VAL A 245 -9.06 -5.17 -8.06
N GLY A 246 -9.40 -5.22 -6.77
CA GLY A 246 -9.05 -6.30 -5.88
C GLY A 246 -9.52 -6.05 -4.46
N ILE A 247 -8.87 -6.73 -3.51
CA ILE A 247 -9.13 -6.55 -2.07
C ILE A 247 -7.82 -6.27 -1.33
N ASN A 248 -7.95 -5.71 -0.14
CA ASN A 248 -6.97 -5.87 0.94
C ASN A 248 -7.64 -6.40 2.20
N ASN A 249 -6.83 -6.74 3.21
CA ASN A 249 -7.30 -7.20 4.50
C ASN A 249 -7.47 -6.04 5.49
N HIS A 250 -8.67 -5.91 6.08
CA HIS A 250 -8.92 -5.15 7.31
C HIS A 250 -8.55 -6.04 8.50
N MET A 251 -7.62 -5.55 9.34
CA MET A 251 -6.98 -6.36 10.38
C MET A 251 -6.35 -7.66 9.81
N GLY A 252 -6.78 -8.84 10.22
CA GLY A 252 -6.38 -10.10 9.59
C GLY A 252 -5.03 -10.69 10.01
N SER A 253 -4.40 -10.21 11.08
CA SER A 253 -3.06 -10.70 11.49
C SER A 253 -3.04 -12.18 11.87
N ARG A 254 -4.17 -12.78 12.28
CA ARG A 254 -4.29 -14.23 12.50
C ARG A 254 -4.76 -14.95 11.25
N PHE A 255 -5.70 -14.38 10.51
CA PHE A 255 -6.24 -14.99 9.29
C PHE A 255 -5.18 -15.10 8.18
N THR A 256 -4.45 -14.03 7.91
CA THR A 256 -3.43 -13.99 6.84
C THR A 256 -2.21 -14.87 7.13
N ALA A 257 -1.94 -15.18 8.40
CA ALA A 257 -0.90 -16.13 8.79
C ALA A 257 -1.33 -17.60 8.59
N ASN A 258 -2.62 -17.88 8.44
CA ASN A 258 -3.15 -19.22 8.22
C ASN A 258 -3.14 -19.55 6.71
N GLU A 259 -2.20 -20.41 6.30
CA GLU A 259 -2.03 -20.78 4.88
C GLU A 259 -3.31 -21.36 4.26
N GLY A 260 -3.95 -22.32 4.93
CA GLY A 260 -5.13 -23.00 4.40
C GLY A 260 -6.30 -22.04 4.21
N LYS A 261 -6.55 -21.16 5.18
CA LYS A 261 -7.69 -20.23 5.13
C LYS A 261 -7.45 -19.07 4.18
N LEU A 262 -6.24 -18.52 4.12
CA LEU A 262 -5.89 -17.50 3.14
C LEU A 262 -5.90 -18.05 1.70
N ALA A 263 -5.50 -19.31 1.51
CA ALA A 263 -5.53 -19.97 0.21
C ALA A 263 -6.92 -20.00 -0.42
N VAL A 264 -7.98 -20.20 0.37
CA VAL A 264 -9.38 -20.15 -0.09
C VAL A 264 -9.70 -18.78 -0.71
N VAL A 265 -9.32 -17.70 -0.02
CA VAL A 265 -9.55 -16.33 -0.50
C VAL A 265 -8.77 -16.06 -1.78
N LEU A 266 -7.46 -16.36 -1.80
CA LEU A 266 -6.62 -16.03 -2.96
C LEU A 266 -6.93 -16.87 -4.20
N ALA A 267 -7.38 -18.12 -4.02
CA ALA A 267 -7.88 -18.94 -5.12
C ALA A 267 -9.12 -18.29 -5.78
N GLU A 268 -10.04 -17.78 -4.97
CA GLU A 268 -11.25 -17.12 -5.46
C GLU A 268 -10.93 -15.78 -6.17
N LEU A 269 -10.00 -14.98 -5.62
CA LEU A 269 -9.52 -13.76 -6.30
C LEU A 269 -8.88 -14.09 -7.65
N SER A 270 -8.06 -15.14 -7.71
CA SER A 270 -7.41 -15.59 -8.96
C SER A 270 -8.46 -15.99 -10.00
N ARG A 271 -9.48 -16.77 -9.59
CA ARG A 271 -10.60 -17.17 -10.46
C ARG A 271 -11.37 -15.97 -11.02
N ARG A 272 -11.56 -14.92 -10.20
CA ARG A 272 -12.23 -13.67 -10.60
C ARG A 272 -11.32 -12.72 -11.39
N GLY A 273 -10.02 -12.98 -11.46
CA GLY A 273 -9.03 -12.10 -12.07
C GLY A 273 -8.87 -10.78 -11.33
N LEU A 274 -8.94 -10.83 -10.00
CA LEU A 274 -8.73 -9.71 -9.07
C LEU A 274 -7.29 -9.73 -8.55
N MET A 275 -6.85 -8.63 -7.93
CA MET A 275 -5.56 -8.56 -7.24
C MET A 275 -5.71 -8.63 -5.71
N PHE A 276 -4.61 -8.90 -5.00
CA PHE A 276 -4.54 -8.80 -3.54
C PHE A 276 -3.50 -7.78 -3.12
N LEU A 277 -3.91 -6.83 -2.28
CA LEU A 277 -2.99 -6.00 -1.51
C LEU A 277 -2.85 -6.60 -0.11
N ASP A 278 -1.66 -7.08 0.22
CA ASP A 278 -1.34 -7.52 1.57
C ASP A 278 -1.02 -6.31 2.45
N SER A 279 -1.92 -6.00 3.39
CA SER A 279 -1.76 -4.90 4.35
C SER A 279 -0.66 -5.19 5.39
N ARG A 280 -0.05 -6.39 5.39
CA ARG A 280 1.04 -6.82 6.26
C ARG A 280 0.79 -6.55 7.75
N THR A 281 -0.42 -6.85 8.23
CA THR A 281 -0.79 -6.71 9.65
C THR A 281 -0.08 -7.73 10.56
N THR A 282 0.64 -8.68 9.96
CA THR A 282 1.58 -9.59 10.61
C THR A 282 2.80 -9.82 9.69
N PRO A 283 4.01 -10.02 10.21
CA PRO A 283 5.14 -10.49 9.42
C PRO A 283 4.96 -11.91 8.88
N ASP A 284 4.09 -12.71 9.51
CA ASP A 284 3.87 -14.13 9.20
C ASP A 284 2.83 -14.39 8.11
N THR A 285 2.35 -13.32 7.44
CA THR A 285 1.38 -13.41 6.35
C THR A 285 1.86 -14.37 5.26
N LYS A 286 0.94 -15.22 4.79
CA LYS A 286 1.15 -16.17 3.69
C LYS A 286 0.83 -15.55 2.33
N GLY A 287 0.43 -14.28 2.29
CA GLY A 287 0.03 -13.55 1.09
C GLY A 287 1.02 -13.68 -0.07
N PRO A 288 2.30 -13.29 0.08
CA PRO A 288 3.28 -13.34 -0.99
C PRO A 288 3.53 -14.74 -1.56
N GLU A 289 3.64 -15.74 -0.68
CA GLU A 289 3.88 -17.13 -1.09
C GLU A 289 2.69 -17.70 -1.88
N LEU A 290 1.48 -17.52 -1.35
CA LEU A 290 0.27 -18.03 -1.98
C LEU A 290 -0.07 -17.27 -3.26
N ALA A 291 0.17 -15.96 -3.33
CA ALA A 291 -0.04 -15.20 -4.56
C ALA A 291 0.86 -15.69 -5.70
N ALA A 292 2.12 -16.05 -5.40
CA ALA A 292 2.99 -16.68 -6.38
C ALA A 292 2.43 -18.04 -6.83
N ARG A 293 1.92 -18.86 -5.90
CA ARG A 293 1.29 -20.17 -6.17
C ARG A 293 0.06 -20.06 -7.06
N TYR A 294 -0.76 -19.03 -6.87
CA TYR A 294 -2.01 -18.80 -7.62
C TYR A 294 -1.84 -17.87 -8.83
N HIS A 295 -0.62 -17.46 -9.16
CA HIS A 295 -0.32 -16.45 -10.18
C HIS A 295 -1.16 -15.17 -10.04
N LEU A 296 -1.42 -14.79 -8.79
CA LEU A 296 -2.25 -13.65 -8.43
C LEU A 296 -1.40 -12.37 -8.42
N PRO A 297 -1.86 -11.27 -9.04
CA PRO A 297 -1.21 -9.97 -8.86
C PRO A 297 -1.24 -9.58 -7.38
N LEU A 298 -0.05 -9.36 -6.81
CA LEU A 298 0.10 -8.98 -5.41
C LEU A 298 0.97 -7.75 -5.26
N VAL A 299 0.54 -6.87 -4.37
CA VAL A 299 1.32 -5.77 -3.84
C VAL A 299 1.31 -5.90 -2.31
N SER A 300 2.40 -5.53 -1.66
CA SER A 300 2.46 -5.48 -0.20
C SER A 300 2.74 -4.07 0.27
N ARG A 301 2.17 -3.70 1.42
CA ARG A 301 2.47 -2.42 2.07
C ARG A 301 3.95 -2.31 2.46
N ASP A 302 4.54 -1.15 2.24
CA ASP A 302 5.87 -0.80 2.74
C ASP A 302 5.79 0.03 4.03
N VAL A 303 4.88 1.00 4.10
CA VAL A 303 4.76 1.96 5.21
C VAL A 303 3.32 2.04 5.70
N PHE A 304 3.14 2.02 7.02
CA PHE A 304 1.86 2.31 7.66
C PHE A 304 1.93 3.70 8.26
N LEU A 305 0.97 4.56 7.94
CA LEU A 305 1.09 6.00 8.17
C LEU A 305 0.76 6.42 9.60
N ASP A 306 -0.18 5.73 10.25
CA ASP A 306 -0.92 6.28 11.39
C ASP A 306 -1.19 5.28 12.52
N ASP A 307 -0.23 4.37 12.77
CA ASP A 307 -0.21 3.55 14.00
C ASP A 307 -0.20 4.44 15.26
N ASP A 308 0.57 5.53 15.19
CA ASP A 308 0.54 6.65 16.13
C ASP A 308 -0.13 7.85 15.45
N GLN A 309 -1.29 8.24 15.97
CA GLN A 309 -2.13 9.30 15.42
C GLN A 309 -1.71 10.71 15.88
N SER A 310 -0.46 10.90 16.31
CA SER A 310 0.09 12.23 16.53
C SER A 310 0.55 12.86 15.21
N PRO A 311 0.39 14.19 15.03
CA PRO A 311 0.85 14.86 13.81
C PRO A 311 2.33 14.63 13.49
N LYS A 312 3.17 14.54 14.53
CA LYS A 312 4.60 14.29 14.40
C LYS A 312 4.90 12.88 13.89
N ALA A 313 4.20 11.87 14.39
CA ALA A 313 4.40 10.49 13.96
C ALA A 313 3.95 10.30 12.50
N VAL A 314 2.79 10.82 12.13
CA VAL A 314 2.30 10.79 10.74
C VAL A 314 3.28 11.48 9.79
N GLN A 315 3.78 12.67 10.15
CA GLN A 315 4.79 13.36 9.33
C GLN A 315 6.08 12.54 9.18
N ALA A 316 6.53 11.87 10.25
CA ALA A 316 7.69 10.99 10.18
C ALA A 316 7.45 9.79 9.26
N MET A 317 6.24 9.22 9.26
CA MET A 317 5.89 8.14 8.33
C MET A 317 5.79 8.62 6.88
N LEU A 318 5.27 9.83 6.61
CA LEU A 318 5.29 10.41 5.27
C LEU A 318 6.73 10.62 4.75
N ALA A 319 7.64 11.09 5.61
CA ALA A 319 9.06 11.16 5.28
C ALA A 319 9.66 9.75 5.02
N LYS A 320 9.19 8.73 5.75
CA LYS A 320 9.58 7.34 5.52
C LYS A 320 9.10 6.82 4.16
N VAL A 321 7.90 7.17 3.72
CA VAL A 321 7.40 6.84 2.37
C VAL A 321 8.33 7.39 1.30
N GLU A 322 8.72 8.67 1.43
CA GLU A 322 9.67 9.28 0.49
C GLU A 322 11.03 8.57 0.47
N GLU A 323 11.53 8.17 1.63
CA GLU A 323 12.80 7.43 1.75
C GLU A 323 12.72 6.06 1.05
N VAL A 324 11.66 5.29 1.33
CA VAL A 324 11.41 3.98 0.70
C VAL A 324 11.29 4.14 -0.80
N ALA A 325 10.52 5.13 -1.27
CA ALA A 325 10.30 5.38 -2.68
C ALA A 325 11.63 5.70 -3.40
N ARG A 326 12.47 6.58 -2.83
CA ARG A 326 13.79 6.88 -3.41
C ARG A 326 14.70 5.65 -3.48
N ARG A 327 14.64 4.79 -2.46
CA ARG A 327 15.51 3.61 -2.35
C ARG A 327 15.09 2.48 -3.29
N HIS A 328 13.80 2.24 -3.43
CA HIS A 328 13.25 1.07 -4.12
C HIS A 328 12.58 1.42 -5.46
N GLY A 329 12.48 2.71 -5.80
CA GLY A 329 11.78 3.22 -6.97
C GLY A 329 10.26 3.27 -6.82
N THR A 330 9.69 2.58 -5.83
CA THR A 330 8.26 2.63 -5.48
C THR A 330 8.10 2.45 -3.98
N ALA A 331 7.12 3.14 -3.37
CA ALA A 331 6.65 2.87 -2.01
C ALA A 331 5.13 2.76 -1.98
N VAL A 332 4.63 1.80 -1.21
CA VAL A 332 3.21 1.59 -0.95
C VAL A 332 2.91 1.98 0.49
N ALA A 333 2.19 3.08 0.66
CA ALA A 333 1.74 3.56 1.96
C ALA A 333 0.26 3.26 2.17
N ILE A 334 -0.09 2.82 3.37
CA ILE A 334 -1.49 2.69 3.82
C ILE A 334 -1.69 3.56 5.05
N GLY A 335 -2.78 4.32 5.07
CA GLY A 335 -3.28 5.01 6.26
C GLY A 335 -4.80 4.91 6.36
N HIS A 336 -5.36 5.54 7.37
CA HIS A 336 -6.78 5.57 7.67
C HIS A 336 -7.28 7.00 7.61
N PRO A 337 -8.60 7.23 7.51
CA PRO A 337 -9.13 8.56 7.27
C PRO A 337 -9.20 9.38 8.57
N HIS A 338 -8.30 9.15 9.54
CA HIS A 338 -8.18 9.95 10.74
C HIS A 338 -7.91 11.42 10.39
N ASP A 339 -8.45 12.35 11.18
CA ASP A 339 -8.37 13.79 10.86
C ASP A 339 -6.92 14.28 10.77
N VAL A 340 -6.03 13.75 11.61
CA VAL A 340 -4.59 14.01 11.58
C VAL A 340 -3.94 13.50 10.29
N THR A 341 -4.30 12.30 9.83
CA THR A 341 -3.76 11.67 8.63
C THR A 341 -4.21 12.44 7.40
N LEU A 342 -5.52 12.70 7.27
CA LEU A 342 -6.08 13.48 6.17
C LEU A 342 -5.50 14.88 6.10
N SER A 343 -5.35 15.57 7.25
CA SER A 343 -4.73 16.90 7.29
C SER A 343 -3.28 16.86 6.81
N ALA A 344 -2.50 15.85 7.23
CA ALA A 344 -1.13 15.72 6.78
C ALA A 344 -1.05 15.43 5.26
N LEU A 345 -1.93 14.58 4.74
CA LEU A 345 -2.00 14.21 3.33
C LEU A 345 -2.40 15.39 2.43
N GLU A 346 -3.37 16.21 2.84
CA GLU A 346 -3.79 17.42 2.12
C GLU A 346 -2.62 18.39 1.87
N HIS A 347 -1.70 18.49 2.83
CA HIS A 347 -0.50 19.32 2.70
C HIS A 347 0.64 18.61 1.96
N TRP A 348 0.77 17.29 2.12
CA TRP A 348 1.90 16.53 1.60
C TRP A 348 1.75 16.18 0.11
N LEU A 349 0.57 15.75 -0.33
CA LEU A 349 0.32 15.31 -1.71
C LEU A 349 0.68 16.36 -2.77
N PRO A 350 0.32 17.67 -2.61
CA PRO A 350 0.72 18.70 -3.57
C PRO A 350 2.24 18.89 -3.70
N THR A 351 3.03 18.46 -2.72
CA THR A 351 4.49 18.63 -2.72
C THR A 351 5.23 17.55 -3.50
N LEU A 352 4.57 16.43 -3.82
CA LEU A 352 5.22 15.22 -4.35
C LEU A 352 5.97 15.48 -5.66
N ALA A 353 5.33 16.16 -6.62
CA ALA A 353 5.91 16.43 -7.92
C ALA A 353 7.20 17.28 -7.82
N ALA A 354 7.18 18.33 -6.99
CA ALA A 354 8.34 19.17 -6.74
C ALA A 354 9.50 18.41 -6.06
N LYS A 355 9.18 17.36 -5.29
CA LYS A 355 10.15 16.47 -4.65
C LYS A 355 10.62 15.30 -5.55
N GLY A 356 10.14 15.25 -6.80
CA GLY A 356 10.52 14.22 -7.77
C GLY A 356 9.73 12.91 -7.70
N PHE A 357 8.61 12.89 -6.97
CA PHE A 357 7.72 11.73 -6.83
C PHE A 357 6.50 11.82 -7.75
N THR A 358 6.04 10.67 -8.21
CA THR A 358 4.74 10.54 -8.91
C THR A 358 3.80 9.70 -8.07
N LEU A 359 2.63 10.26 -7.73
CA LEU A 359 1.54 9.49 -7.15
C LEU A 359 0.90 8.62 -8.24
N VAL A 360 0.80 7.32 -8.01
CA VAL A 360 0.23 6.35 -8.94
C VAL A 360 -0.78 5.46 -8.24
N PRO A 361 -1.79 4.92 -8.96
CA PRO A 361 -2.73 3.97 -8.37
C PRO A 361 -2.03 2.65 -8.01
N LEU A 362 -2.63 1.88 -7.11
CA LEU A 362 -2.11 0.59 -6.63
C LEU A 362 -1.76 -0.37 -7.77
N THR A 363 -2.60 -0.46 -8.80
CA THR A 363 -2.36 -1.35 -9.95
C THR A 363 -1.06 -1.04 -10.70
N ALA A 364 -0.55 0.19 -10.65
CA ALA A 364 0.74 0.55 -11.25
C ALA A 364 1.95 -0.02 -10.48
N ALA A 365 1.78 -0.43 -9.23
CA ALA A 365 2.82 -1.08 -8.43
C ALA A 365 2.87 -2.60 -8.61
N VAL A 366 1.94 -3.20 -9.36
CA VAL A 366 1.98 -4.63 -9.68
C VAL A 366 3.26 -4.93 -10.48
N PRO A 367 4.14 -5.84 -10.02
CA PRO A 367 5.33 -6.21 -10.75
C PRO A 367 4.98 -6.81 -12.12
N PRO A 368 5.74 -6.52 -13.19
CA PRO A 368 5.54 -7.18 -14.46
C PRO A 368 5.71 -8.69 -14.30
N THR A 369 4.74 -9.47 -14.78
CA THR A 369 4.82 -10.93 -14.75
C THR A 369 6.01 -11.38 -15.60
N PRO A 370 6.92 -12.22 -15.07
CA PRO A 370 8.00 -12.78 -15.89
C PRO A 370 7.38 -13.61 -17.04
N GLY A 371 7.54 -13.15 -18.29
CA GLY A 371 7.18 -13.93 -19.48
C GLY A 371 6.03 -13.41 -20.36
N GLY A 372 5.44 -12.24 -20.08
CA GLY A 372 4.49 -11.59 -20.98
C GLY A 372 5.19 -10.60 -21.92
N SER A 373 5.63 -11.05 -23.09
CA SER A 373 5.99 -10.19 -24.24
C SER A 373 4.84 -10.09 -25.22
#